data_AF-A0ABC8S5Q9-F1
#
_entry.id   AF-A0ABC8S5Q9-F1
#
_cell.length_a   1.000
_cell.length_b   1.000
_cell.length_c   1.000
_cell.angle_alpha   90.00
_cell.angle_beta   90.00
_cell.angle_gamma   90.00
#
_symmetry.space_group_name_H-M   'P 1'
#
loop_
_entity.id
_entity.type
_entity.pdbx_description
1 polymer ?
#
loop_
_entity_poly.entity_id
_entity_poly.type
_entity_poly.pdbx_seq_one_letter_code
_entity_poly.pdbx_strand_id
1 'polypeptide(L)'
;MESWTTGGWSQVNTDYSVSKLVVNAYTRFMAKTLSDCPEGQKIYINCYCPGWVKTALTGWSGHNLPEEGADTAVWLALLPDQFVSGKFFAERREISF
;
A
#
# COMPACT_ATOMS: atom_id res chain seq x y z
N MET A 1 -25.23 -17.76 4.79
CA MET A 1 -25.63 -16.41 5.25
C MET A 1 -24.36 -15.57 5.18
N GLU A 2 -24.27 -14.65 4.22
CA GLU A 2 -23.02 -13.94 3.90
C GLU A 2 -22.70 -12.92 5.00
N SER A 3 -21.85 -13.31 5.96
CA SER A 3 -21.55 -12.54 7.18
C SER A 3 -20.92 -11.17 6.92
N TRP A 4 -20.36 -10.95 5.74
CA TRP A 4 -19.69 -9.70 5.38
C TRP A 4 -20.68 -8.55 5.15
N THR A 5 -21.92 -8.82 4.73
CA THR A 5 -22.94 -7.77 4.49
C THR A 5 -23.48 -7.16 5.78
N THR A 6 -23.46 -7.88 6.91
CA THR A 6 -23.94 -7.41 8.21
C THR A 6 -22.84 -6.99 9.18
N GLY A 7 -21.58 -7.32 8.87
CA GLY A 7 -20.42 -7.09 9.75
C GLY A 7 -19.75 -5.71 9.65
N GLY A 8 -20.40 -4.72 9.04
CA GLY A 8 -19.85 -3.36 8.92
C GLY A 8 -18.81 -3.16 7.81
N TRP A 9 -18.66 -4.14 6.91
CA TRP A 9 -17.77 -4.00 5.75
C TRP A 9 -18.38 -3.05 4.71
N SER A 10 -17.50 -2.34 3.99
CA SER A 10 -17.91 -1.51 2.85
C SER A 10 -18.74 -2.34 1.88
N GLN A 11 -19.93 -1.86 1.53
CA GLN A 11 -20.81 -2.49 0.54
C GLN A 11 -20.39 -2.17 -0.90
N VAL A 12 -19.42 -1.26 -1.07
CA VAL A 12 -18.87 -0.88 -2.38
C VAL A 12 -17.47 -1.46 -2.49
N ASN A 13 -17.22 -2.21 -3.57
CA ASN A 13 -15.91 -2.82 -3.87
C ASN A 13 -15.34 -3.63 -2.69
N THR A 14 -16.18 -4.41 -2.01
CA THR A 14 -15.81 -5.20 -0.82
C THR A 14 -14.62 -6.11 -1.09
N ASP A 15 -14.66 -6.87 -2.18
CA ASP A 15 -13.59 -7.81 -2.56
C ASP A 15 -12.26 -7.10 -2.82
N TYR A 16 -12.30 -5.96 -3.52
CA TYR A 16 -11.12 -5.12 -3.74
C TYR A 16 -10.57 -4.61 -2.39
N SER A 17 -11.43 -4.13 -1.51
CA SER A 17 -11.06 -3.59 -0.20
C SER A 17 -10.40 -4.66 0.68
N VAL A 18 -10.97 -5.87 0.72
CA VAL A 18 -10.40 -7.02 1.43
C VAL A 18 -9.06 -7.42 0.81
N SER A 19 -8.94 -7.43 -0.52
CA SER A 19 -7.66 -7.74 -1.17
C SER A 19 -6.55 -6.75 -0.79
N LYS A 20 -6.87 -5.45 -0.69
CA LYS A 20 -5.90 -4.41 -0.30
C LYS A 20 -5.60 -4.42 1.20
N LEU A 21 -6.56 -4.80 2.04
CA LEU A 21 -6.31 -5.08 3.46
C LEU A 21 -5.28 -6.21 3.61
N VAL A 22 -5.42 -7.30 2.86
CA VAL A 22 -4.47 -8.42 2.88
C VAL A 22 -3.08 -7.98 2.42
N VAL A 23 -2.98 -7.17 1.35
CA VAL A 23 -1.69 -6.61 0.91
C VAL A 23 -1.02 -5.78 2.02
N ASN A 24 -1.78 -4.94 2.72
CA ASN A 24 -1.25 -4.13 3.82
C ASN A 24 -0.77 -5.01 5.00
N ALA A 25 -1.54 -6.02 5.37
CA ALA A 25 -1.16 -6.98 6.41
C ALA A 25 0.09 -7.79 6.01
N TYR A 26 0.15 -8.25 4.77
CA TYR A 26 1.28 -9.03 4.24
C TYR A 26 2.56 -8.20 4.20
N THR A 27 2.47 -6.91 3.86
CA THR A 27 3.59 -5.96 3.92
C THR A 27 4.21 -5.92 5.31
N ARG A 28 3.38 -5.78 6.37
CA ARG A 28 3.84 -5.79 7.77
C ARG A 28 4.46 -7.12 8.17
N PHE A 29 3.84 -8.22 7.77
CA PHE A 29 4.36 -9.56 8.04
C PHE A 29 5.74 -9.74 7.41
N MET A 30 5.88 -9.46 6.12
CA MET A 30 7.15 -9.60 5.39
C MET A 30 8.23 -8.67 5.93
N ALA A 31 7.88 -7.42 6.26
CA ALA A 31 8.81 -6.49 6.88
C ALA A 31 9.38 -7.02 8.21
N LYS A 32 8.54 -7.68 9.02
CA LYS A 32 8.99 -8.35 10.25
C LYS A 32 9.84 -9.59 9.94
N THR A 33 9.43 -10.42 8.98
CA THR A 33 10.20 -11.62 8.62
C THR A 33 11.61 -11.28 8.12
N LEU A 34 11.78 -10.14 7.46
CA LEU A 34 13.05 -9.68 6.90
C LEU A 34 13.83 -8.75 7.84
N SER A 35 13.32 -8.42 9.03
CA SER A 35 14.02 -7.52 9.96
C SER A 35 15.35 -8.10 10.45
N ASP A 36 15.45 -9.42 10.46
CA ASP A 36 16.58 -10.15 11.01
C ASP A 36 17.67 -10.41 9.96
N CYS A 37 17.48 -9.92 8.72
CA CYS A 37 18.47 -10.03 7.66
C CYS A 37 19.78 -9.30 8.07
N PRO A 38 20.95 -9.90 7.78
CA PRO A 38 22.24 -9.29 8.09
C PRO A 38 22.42 -7.90 7.46
N GLU A 39 23.28 -7.10 8.08
CA GLU A 39 23.72 -5.83 7.52
C GLU A 39 24.35 -6.04 6.13
N GLY A 40 23.97 -5.20 5.15
CA GLY A 40 24.31 -5.38 3.74
C GLY A 40 23.35 -6.26 2.92
N GLN A 41 22.38 -6.92 3.57
CA GLN A 41 21.33 -7.71 2.90
C GLN A 41 19.92 -7.30 3.35
N LYS A 42 19.79 -6.14 4.00
CA LYS A 42 18.50 -5.64 4.47
C LYS A 42 17.58 -5.34 3.29
N ILE A 43 16.36 -5.86 3.38
CA ILE A 43 15.29 -5.61 2.42
C ILE A 43 14.19 -4.85 3.15
N TYR A 44 13.79 -3.72 2.58
CA TYR A 44 12.75 -2.86 3.15
C TYR A 44 11.49 -2.97 2.31
N ILE A 45 10.37 -3.20 2.99
CA ILE A 45 9.09 -3.49 2.34
C ILE A 45 8.06 -2.54 2.91
N ASN A 46 7.43 -1.74 2.06
CA ASN A 46 6.35 -0.84 2.43
C ASN A 46 5.21 -0.95 1.40
N CYS A 47 4.02 -0.54 1.78
CA CYS A 47 2.90 -0.38 0.86
C CYS A 47 2.50 1.09 0.77
N TYR A 48 1.76 1.45 -0.29
CA TYR A 48 1.31 2.81 -0.47
C TYR A 48 -0.03 2.88 -1.23
N CYS A 49 -0.71 4.01 -1.09
CA CYS A 49 -1.86 4.40 -1.88
C CYS A 49 -1.44 5.43 -2.94
N PRO A 50 -1.68 5.17 -4.24
CA PRO A 50 -1.38 6.12 -5.31
C PRO A 50 -2.42 7.25 -5.43
N GLY A 51 -3.46 7.25 -4.59
CA GLY A 51 -4.62 8.13 -4.73
C GLY A 51 -5.54 7.68 -5.88
N TRP A 52 -6.40 8.60 -6.34
CA TRP A 52 -7.37 8.33 -7.41
C TRP A 52 -6.80 8.73 -8.78
N VAL A 53 -6.11 7.78 -9.43
CA VAL A 53 -5.31 8.00 -10.64
C VAL A 53 -6.12 7.78 -11.92
N LYS A 54 -5.92 8.62 -12.94
CA LYS A 54 -6.48 8.48 -14.30
C LYS A 54 -5.89 7.27 -15.03
N THR A 55 -6.55 6.13 -14.92
CA THR A 55 -6.13 4.87 -15.56
C THR A 55 -7.35 4.11 -16.06
N ALA A 56 -7.15 3.04 -16.83
CA ALA A 56 -8.24 2.15 -17.22
C ALA A 56 -8.98 1.54 -16.01
N LEU A 57 -8.29 1.26 -14.90
CA LEU A 57 -8.90 0.74 -13.65
C LEU A 57 -9.96 1.69 -13.09
N THR A 58 -9.73 3.00 -13.20
CA THR A 58 -10.68 4.03 -12.75
C THR A 58 -11.62 4.50 -13.86
N GLY A 59 -11.62 3.84 -15.02
CA GLY A 59 -12.36 4.32 -16.19
C GLY A 59 -11.95 5.73 -16.62
N TRP A 60 -10.68 6.09 -16.39
CA TRP A 60 -10.11 7.42 -16.65
C TRP A 60 -10.73 8.57 -15.84
N SER A 61 -11.51 8.25 -14.79
CA SER A 61 -12.22 9.24 -13.97
C SER A 61 -11.40 9.83 -12.82
N GLY A 62 -10.18 9.34 -12.59
CA GLY A 62 -9.30 9.84 -11.54
C GLY A 62 -9.00 11.34 -11.61
N HIS A 63 -8.58 11.94 -10.50
CA HIS A 63 -8.10 13.32 -10.48
C HIS A 63 -6.60 13.40 -10.75
N ASN A 64 -5.82 12.43 -10.26
CA ASN A 64 -4.37 12.41 -10.35
C ASN A 64 -3.89 11.85 -11.69
N LEU A 65 -2.77 12.35 -12.20
CA LEU A 65 -2.05 11.79 -13.34
C LEU A 65 -1.27 10.52 -12.94
N PRO A 66 -0.96 9.61 -13.89
CA PRO A 66 -0.16 8.41 -13.62
C PRO A 66 1.19 8.71 -12.95
N GLU A 67 1.85 9.79 -13.36
CA GLU A 67 3.14 10.23 -12.82
C GLU A 67 3.01 10.65 -11.35
N GLU A 68 1.94 11.37 -11.00
CA GLU A 68 1.62 11.74 -9.62
C GLU A 68 1.28 10.52 -8.76
N GLY A 69 0.57 9.54 -9.34
CA GLY A 69 0.28 8.27 -8.68
C GLY A 69 1.53 7.43 -8.42
N ALA A 70 2.53 7.48 -9.29
CA ALA A 70 3.79 6.74 -9.16
C ALA A 70 4.77 7.38 -8.17
N ASP A 71 4.60 8.67 -7.87
CA ASP A 71 5.52 9.48 -7.08
C ASP A 71 5.94 8.83 -5.75
N THR A 72 4.96 8.39 -4.94
CA THR A 72 5.24 7.80 -3.62
C THR A 72 5.94 6.44 -3.74
N ALA A 73 5.60 5.64 -4.75
CA ALA A 73 6.28 4.35 -4.99
C ALA A 73 7.74 4.55 -5.36
N VAL A 74 8.02 5.46 -6.31
CA VAL A 74 9.38 5.76 -6.77
C VAL A 74 10.20 6.33 -5.62
N TRP A 75 9.61 7.24 -4.84
CA TRP A 75 10.26 7.78 -3.65
C TRP A 75 10.63 6.68 -2.65
N LEU A 76 9.71 5.78 -2.29
CA LEU A 76 9.99 4.65 -1.38
C LEU A 76 11.08 3.72 -1.91
N ALA A 77 11.04 3.40 -3.21
CA ALA A 77 12.00 2.51 -3.85
C ALA A 77 13.43 3.08 -3.87
N LEU A 78 13.56 4.41 -3.89
CA LEU A 78 14.83 5.12 -4.01
C LEU A 78 15.27 5.83 -2.72
N LEU A 79 14.57 5.62 -1.59
CA LEU A 79 14.92 6.25 -0.32
C LEU A 79 16.36 5.89 0.08
N PRO A 80 17.25 6.89 0.28
CA PRO A 80 18.58 6.63 0.76
C PRO A 80 18.52 6.05 2.17
N ASP A 81 19.44 5.13 2.46
CA ASP A 81 19.65 4.52 3.76
C ASP A 81 18.39 3.89 4.39
N GLN A 82 17.44 3.43 3.56
CA GLN A 82 16.12 2.88 3.92
C GLN A 82 15.98 2.56 5.42
N PHE A 83 15.30 3.41 6.18
CA PHE A 83 15.12 3.21 7.64
C PHE A 83 13.69 2.78 7.99
N VAL A 84 12.83 2.66 6.98
CA VAL A 84 11.40 2.47 7.17
C VAL A 84 10.96 1.19 6.45
N SER A 85 10.35 0.29 7.21
CA SER A 85 9.82 -0.98 6.72
C SER A 85 8.52 -1.30 7.44
N GLY A 86 7.61 -1.98 6.76
CA GLY A 86 6.31 -2.40 7.27
C GLY A 86 5.30 -1.28 7.42
N LYS A 87 5.49 -0.15 6.72
CA LYS A 87 4.61 1.02 6.82
C LYS A 87 3.72 1.18 5.59
N PHE A 88 2.67 1.98 5.76
CA PHE A 88 1.77 2.39 4.68
C PHE A 88 1.90 3.89 4.43
N PHE A 89 1.93 4.28 3.17
CA PHE A 89 2.13 5.67 2.76
C PHE A 89 1.04 6.17 1.81
N ALA A 90 0.76 7.46 1.87
CA ALA A 90 0.01 8.19 0.85
C ALA A 90 0.60 9.59 0.72
N GLU A 91 0.78 10.10 -0.49
CA GLU A 91 1.32 11.46 -0.73
C GLU A 91 2.65 11.69 0.03
N ARG A 92 3.56 10.71 -0.04
CA ARG A 92 4.85 10.64 0.70
C ARG A 92 4.74 10.81 2.23
N ARG A 93 3.56 10.59 2.82
CA ARG A 93 3.33 10.65 4.27
C ARG A 93 2.98 9.27 4.80
N GLU A 94 3.56 8.91 5.95
CA GLU A 94 3.16 7.69 6.66
C GLU A 94 1.73 7.86 7.16
N ILE A 95 0.90 6.85 6.89
CA ILE A 95 -0.49 6.77 7.35
C ILE A 95 -0.58 5.62 8.36
N SER A 96 -1.11 5.91 9.53
CA SER A 96 -1.34 4.89 10.56
C SER A 96 -2.50 3.98 10.18
N PHE A 97 -2.32 2.67 10.35
CA PHE A 97 -3.36 1.66 10.20
C PHE A 97 -3.07 0.41 11.04
#